data_AF-A0A8J4VU92-F1
#
_entry.id   AF-A0A8J4VU92-F1
#
_cell.length_a   1.000
_cell.length_b   1.000
_cell.length_c   1.000
_cell.angle_alpha   90.00
_cell.angle_beta   90.00
_cell.angle_gamma   90.00
#
_symmetry.space_group_name_H-M   'P 1'
#
loop_
_entity.id
_entity.type
_entity.pdbx_description
1 polymer ?
#
loop_
_entity_poly.entity_id
_entity_poly.type
_entity_poly.pdbx_seq_one_letter_code
_entity_poly.pdbx_strand_id
1 'polypeptide(L)'
;MLQPRIVGEEHYETAQRVKQTLQRYKELQDIIAILGLDELSEEDRLTVARARKIERFLSQPFFVAEVFTGSPGKYVGLSETIRGFKLILSGELDGLPEQAFYLVVKEIILSTNSGQIGILPNHAPIATAVDIGILRIRLTDQWLTMALMGGFARIGNNEITVLVNDAEKGSDIDPQEAQQTLEVAEANLSKAEGKRQTIEANLALRRARTRVEALNMIS
;
A
#
# COMPACT_ATOMS: atom_id res chain seq x y z
N MET A 1 -12.42 -8.72 -35.18
CA MET A 1 -12.67 -9.80 -34.18
C MET A 1 -11.34 -10.35 -33.71
N LEU A 2 -11.17 -10.61 -32.41
CA LEU A 2 -10.02 -11.35 -31.89
C LEU A 2 -9.99 -12.72 -32.57
N GLN A 3 -8.86 -13.16 -33.12
CA GLN A 3 -8.74 -14.47 -33.79
C GLN A 3 -7.55 -15.25 -33.18
N PRO A 4 -7.71 -16.52 -32.80
CA PRO A 4 -6.65 -17.32 -32.19
C PRO A 4 -5.36 -17.35 -33.02
N ARG A 5 -5.49 -17.42 -34.35
CA ARG A 5 -4.35 -17.43 -35.29
C ARG A 5 -3.46 -16.17 -35.26
N ILE A 6 -3.93 -15.07 -34.67
CA ILE A 6 -3.22 -13.79 -34.61
C ILE A 6 -2.55 -13.58 -33.25
N VAL A 7 -3.26 -13.91 -32.17
CA VAL A 7 -2.83 -13.59 -30.79
C VAL A 7 -2.36 -14.80 -29.99
N GLY A 8 -2.47 -16.00 -30.56
CA GLY A 8 -2.27 -17.26 -29.85
C GLY A 8 -3.55 -17.71 -29.13
N GLU A 9 -3.68 -19.03 -28.97
CA GLU A 9 -4.84 -19.66 -28.33
C GLU A 9 -4.97 -19.24 -26.87
N GLU A 10 -3.86 -19.23 -26.14
CA GLU A 10 -3.81 -18.89 -24.73
C GLU A 10 -4.31 -17.47 -24.43
N HIS A 11 -3.87 -16.49 -25.23
CA HIS A 11 -4.32 -15.10 -25.10
C HIS A 11 -5.78 -14.99 -25.50
N TYR A 12 -6.19 -15.62 -26.60
CA TYR A 12 -7.56 -15.58 -27.08
C TYR A 12 -8.55 -16.07 -26.02
N GLU A 13 -8.29 -17.24 -25.43
CA GLU A 13 -9.14 -17.81 -24.39
C GLU A 13 -9.20 -16.92 -23.15
N THR A 14 -8.04 -16.43 -22.70
CA THR A 14 -7.96 -15.56 -21.52
C THR A 14 -8.77 -14.27 -21.74
N ALA A 15 -8.64 -13.65 -22.92
CA ALA A 15 -9.38 -12.45 -23.28
C ALA A 15 -10.90 -12.69 -23.39
N GLN A 16 -11.33 -13.84 -23.91
CA GLN A 16 -12.77 -14.19 -23.94
C GLN A 16 -13.33 -14.34 -22.52
N ARG A 17 -12.60 -15.02 -21.64
CA ARG A 17 -13.01 -15.19 -20.23
C ARG A 17 -13.09 -13.87 -19.49
N VAL A 18 -12.08 -13.00 -19.63
CA VAL A 18 -12.12 -11.64 -19.07
C VAL A 18 -13.36 -10.88 -19.55
N LYS A 19 -13.64 -10.92 -20.85
CA LYS A 19 -14.82 -10.25 -21.44
C LYS A 19 -16.12 -10.78 -20.86
N GLN A 20 -16.27 -12.11 -20.72
CA GLN A 20 -17.46 -12.73 -20.14
C GLN A 20 -17.66 -12.31 -18.68
N THR A 21 -16.59 -12.32 -17.87
CA THR A 21 -16.65 -11.90 -16.46
C THR A 21 -17.05 -10.43 -16.32
N LEU A 22 -16.48 -9.52 -17.13
CA LEU A 22 -16.85 -8.11 -17.09
C LEU A 22 -18.26 -7.85 -17.61
N GLN A 23 -18.71 -8.60 -18.62
CA GLN A 23 -20.09 -8.50 -19.12
C GLN A 23 -21.10 -8.93 -18.04
N ARG A 24 -20.83 -10.06 -17.37
CA ARG A 24 -21.65 -10.53 -16.25
C ARG A 24 -21.66 -9.53 -15.10
N TYR A 25 -20.52 -8.94 -14.78
CA TYR A 25 -20.46 -7.88 -13.76
C TYR A 25 -21.32 -6.67 -14.12
N LYS A 26 -21.33 -6.24 -15.38
CA LYS A 26 -22.19 -5.14 -15.85
C LYS A 26 -23.67 -5.45 -15.67
N GLU A 27 -24.11 -6.68 -15.94
CA GLU A 27 -25.49 -7.10 -15.70
C GLU A 27 -25.85 -7.07 -14.21
N LEU A 28 -24.90 -7.42 -13.34
CA LEU A 28 -25.08 -7.41 -11.89
C LEU A 28 -25.03 -6.00 -11.29
N GLN A 29 -24.35 -5.04 -11.93
CA GLN A 29 -24.24 -3.66 -11.42
C GLN A 29 -25.60 -2.98 -11.21
N ASP A 30 -26.54 -3.16 -12.14
CA ASP A 30 -27.89 -2.58 -12.03
C ASP A 30 -28.65 -3.18 -10.83
N ILE A 31 -28.49 -4.49 -10.61
CA ILE A 31 -29.08 -5.20 -9.46
C ILE A 31 -28.45 -4.70 -8.15
N ILE A 32 -27.13 -4.60 -8.09
CA ILE A 32 -26.39 -4.11 -6.91
C ILE A 32 -26.79 -2.67 -6.56
N ALA A 33 -27.00 -1.82 -7.58
CA ALA A 33 -27.40 -0.43 -7.37
C ALA A 33 -28.80 -0.29 -6.77
N ILE A 34 -29.71 -1.23 -7.06
CA ILE A 34 -31.11 -1.20 -6.59
C ILE A 34 -31.28 -1.94 -5.27
N LEU A 35 -30.71 -3.15 -5.16
CA LEU A 35 -30.97 -4.09 -4.07
C LEU A 35 -29.81 -4.21 -3.08
N GLY A 36 -28.60 -3.78 -3.46
CA GLY A 36 -27.39 -3.97 -2.66
C GLY A 36 -26.66 -5.28 -2.99
N LEU A 37 -25.42 -5.39 -2.51
CA LEU A 37 -24.52 -6.51 -2.82
C LEU A 37 -24.93 -7.81 -2.10
N ASP A 38 -25.58 -7.69 -0.95
CA ASP A 38 -25.93 -8.82 -0.07
C ASP A 38 -27.05 -9.71 -0.64
N GLU A 39 -27.83 -9.17 -1.58
CA GLU A 39 -28.93 -9.87 -2.25
C GLU A 39 -28.47 -10.76 -3.41
N LEU A 40 -27.17 -10.76 -3.71
CA LEU A 40 -26.59 -11.60 -4.76
C LEU A 40 -26.31 -13.02 -4.27
N SER A 41 -26.43 -13.97 -5.19
CA SER A 41 -25.95 -15.34 -4.98
C SER A 41 -24.45 -15.35 -4.63
N GLU A 42 -23.98 -16.38 -3.94
CA GLU A 42 -22.55 -16.51 -3.62
C GLU A 42 -21.66 -16.53 -4.89
N GLU A 43 -22.15 -17.17 -5.96
CA GLU A 43 -21.48 -17.21 -7.26
C GLU A 43 -21.40 -15.83 -7.94
N ASP A 44 -22.48 -15.06 -7.88
CA ASP A 44 -22.50 -13.70 -8.42
C ASP A 44 -21.60 -12.75 -7.59
N ARG A 45 -21.55 -12.91 -6.26
CA ARG A 45 -20.63 -12.14 -5.41
C ARG A 45 -19.17 -12.44 -5.75
N LEU A 46 -18.82 -13.70 -5.96
CA LEU A 46 -17.48 -14.08 -6.43
C LEU A 46 -17.17 -13.49 -7.80
N THR A 47 -18.15 -13.50 -8.71
CA THR A 47 -18.02 -12.91 -10.04
C THR A 47 -17.75 -11.41 -9.97
N VAL A 48 -18.49 -10.68 -9.12
CA VAL A 48 -18.29 -9.25 -8.87
C VAL A 48 -16.91 -8.98 -8.28
N ALA A 49 -16.50 -9.75 -7.27
CA ALA A 49 -15.19 -9.59 -6.63
C ALA A 49 -14.04 -9.78 -7.64
N ARG A 50 -14.11 -10.84 -8.46
CA ARG A 50 -13.11 -11.09 -9.51
C ARG A 50 -13.15 -10.03 -10.61
N ALA A 51 -14.33 -9.56 -11.01
CA ALA A 51 -14.47 -8.50 -12.01
C ALA A 51 -13.86 -7.17 -11.54
N ARG A 52 -14.09 -6.78 -10.28
CA ARG A 52 -13.45 -5.60 -9.70
C ARG A 52 -11.93 -5.74 -9.66
N LYS A 53 -11.40 -6.92 -9.30
CA LYS A 53 -9.95 -7.21 -9.36
C LYS A 53 -9.40 -7.09 -10.79
N ILE A 54 -10.14 -7.55 -11.80
CA ILE A 54 -9.79 -7.39 -13.22
C ILE A 54 -9.73 -5.90 -13.61
N GLU A 55 -10.74 -5.10 -13.26
CA GLU A 55 -10.75 -3.65 -13.53
C GLU A 55 -9.55 -2.94 -12.88
N ARG A 56 -9.23 -3.30 -11.63
CA ARG A 56 -8.05 -2.76 -10.93
C ARG A 56 -6.74 -3.23 -11.57
N PHE A 57 -6.65 -4.50 -11.96
CA PHE A 57 -5.49 -5.04 -12.68
C PHE A 57 -5.33 -4.43 -14.08
N LEU A 58 -6.39 -3.91 -14.69
CA LEU A 58 -6.32 -3.14 -15.94
C LEU A 58 -5.90 -1.69 -15.72
N SER A 59 -5.99 -1.16 -14.49
CA SER A 59 -5.61 0.22 -14.13
C SER A 59 -4.12 0.40 -13.81
N GLN A 60 -3.25 -0.49 -14.31
CA GLN A 60 -1.80 -0.41 -14.14
C GLN A 60 -1.21 0.86 -14.79
N PRO A 61 -0.05 1.35 -14.32
CA PRO A 61 0.52 2.61 -14.80
C PRO A 61 0.91 2.52 -16.28
N PHE A 62 0.07 3.10 -17.14
CA PHE A 62 0.32 3.24 -18.56
C PHE A 62 1.29 4.38 -18.84
N PHE A 63 2.23 4.19 -19.77
CA PHE A 63 3.12 5.26 -20.27
C PHE A 63 2.33 6.49 -20.77
N VAL A 64 1.15 6.27 -21.37
CA VAL A 64 0.30 7.38 -21.84
C VAL A 64 -0.39 8.15 -20.73
N ALA A 65 -0.53 7.54 -19.54
CA ALA A 65 -1.15 8.15 -18.37
C ALA A 65 -0.13 8.91 -17.50
N GLU A 66 1.17 8.80 -17.79
CA GLU A 66 2.24 9.43 -17.02
C GLU A 66 2.09 10.95 -16.91
N VAL A 67 1.67 11.61 -18.00
CA VAL A 67 1.42 13.06 -18.05
C VAL A 67 0.28 13.50 -17.12
N PHE A 68 -0.69 12.63 -16.85
CA PHE A 68 -1.86 12.93 -16.01
C PHE A 68 -1.71 12.42 -14.57
N THR A 69 -0.97 11.33 -14.38
CA THR A 69 -0.83 10.64 -13.09
C THR A 69 0.46 10.99 -12.36
N GLY A 70 1.44 11.62 -13.03
CA GLY A 70 2.78 11.85 -12.49
C GLY A 70 3.57 10.58 -12.18
N SER A 71 3.06 9.40 -12.60
CA SER A 71 3.64 8.09 -12.33
C SER A 71 4.31 7.54 -13.59
N PRO A 72 5.59 7.13 -13.55
CA PRO A 72 6.26 6.57 -14.71
C PRO A 72 5.58 5.28 -15.17
N GLY A 73 5.31 5.18 -16.47
CA GLY A 73 4.74 3.98 -17.06
C GLY A 73 5.64 2.76 -16.83
N LYS A 74 5.04 1.58 -16.65
CA LYS A 74 5.78 0.32 -16.60
C LYS A 74 5.37 -0.60 -17.73
N TYR A 75 6.37 -1.22 -18.35
CA TYR A 75 6.14 -2.30 -19.31
C TYR A 75 6.00 -3.62 -18.57
N VAL A 76 4.86 -4.29 -18.74
CA VAL A 76 4.63 -5.66 -18.28
C VAL A 76 4.59 -6.54 -19.52
N GLY A 77 5.33 -7.66 -19.51
CA GLY A 77 5.35 -8.57 -20.65
C GLY A 77 3.98 -9.21 -20.88
N LEU A 78 3.64 -9.45 -22.16
CA LEU A 78 2.36 -10.08 -22.54
C LEU A 78 2.11 -11.40 -21.79
N SER A 79 3.14 -12.24 -21.64
CA SER A 79 3.05 -13.51 -20.92
C SER A 79 2.73 -13.34 -19.43
N GLU A 80 3.31 -12.32 -18.79
CA GLU A 80 3.06 -12.01 -17.39
C GLU A 80 1.63 -11.47 -17.19
N THR A 81 1.15 -10.63 -18.10
CA THR A 81 -0.22 -10.12 -18.10
C THR A 81 -1.24 -11.25 -18.27
N ILE A 82 -1.03 -12.15 -19.24
CA ILE A 82 -1.90 -13.31 -19.46
C ILE A 82 -1.94 -14.19 -18.20
N ARG A 83 -0.76 -14.47 -17.60
CA ARG A 83 -0.68 -15.22 -16.35
C ARG A 83 -1.45 -14.54 -15.22
N GLY A 84 -1.32 -13.22 -15.06
CA GLY A 84 -2.05 -12.45 -14.06
C GLY A 84 -3.57 -12.59 -14.19
N PHE A 85 -4.11 -12.44 -15.41
CA PHE A 85 -5.54 -12.65 -15.65
C PHE A 85 -5.98 -14.08 -15.36
N LYS A 86 -5.17 -15.08 -15.71
CA LYS A 86 -5.49 -16.49 -15.41
C LYS A 86 -5.62 -16.74 -13.91
N LEU A 87 -4.71 -16.21 -13.11
CA LEU A 87 -4.74 -16.36 -11.64
C LEU A 87 -5.98 -15.69 -11.01
N ILE A 88 -6.40 -14.53 -11.55
CA ILE A 88 -7.64 -13.86 -11.10
C ILE A 88 -8.87 -14.68 -11.51
N LEU A 89 -8.89 -15.18 -12.74
CA LEU A 89 -10.01 -15.95 -13.29
C LEU A 89 -10.13 -17.37 -12.70
N SER A 90 -9.04 -17.98 -12.25
CA SER A 90 -9.02 -19.29 -11.60
C SER A 90 -9.47 -19.25 -10.13
N GLY A 91 -9.48 -18.07 -9.51
CA GLY A 91 -9.82 -17.89 -8.10
C GLY A 91 -8.64 -18.10 -7.15
N GLU A 92 -7.43 -18.37 -7.66
CA GLU A 92 -6.22 -18.52 -6.83
C GLU A 92 -5.92 -17.27 -6.00
N LEU A 93 -6.45 -16.11 -6.42
CA LEU A 93 -6.28 -14.83 -5.74
C LEU A 93 -7.57 -14.32 -5.06
N ASP A 94 -8.57 -15.18 -4.84
CA ASP A 94 -9.84 -14.79 -4.21
C ASP A 94 -9.65 -14.29 -2.78
N GLY A 95 -8.75 -14.91 -2.02
CA GLY A 95 -8.40 -14.51 -0.65
C GLY A 95 -7.67 -13.17 -0.53
N LEU A 96 -7.21 -12.58 -1.65
CA LEU A 96 -6.58 -11.26 -1.63
C LEU A 96 -7.63 -10.14 -1.74
N PRO A 97 -7.48 -9.04 -0.98
CA PRO A 97 -8.36 -7.88 -1.11
C PRO A 97 -8.20 -7.22 -2.49
N GLU A 98 -9.23 -6.54 -2.99
CA GLU A 98 -9.18 -5.79 -4.26
C GLU A 98 -8.01 -4.79 -4.30
N GLN A 99 -7.66 -4.21 -3.15
CA GLN A 99 -6.56 -3.26 -3.00
C GLN A 99 -5.19 -3.87 -3.33
N ALA A 100 -5.01 -5.20 -3.21
CA ALA A 100 -3.77 -5.88 -3.58
C ALA A 100 -3.52 -5.88 -5.10
N PHE A 101 -4.56 -5.60 -5.89
CA PHE A 101 -4.48 -5.44 -7.35
C PHE A 101 -4.23 -3.98 -7.75
N TYR A 102 -4.14 -3.09 -6.77
CA TYR A 102 -3.73 -1.70 -6.91
C TYR A 102 -2.24 -1.57 -6.58
N LEU A 103 -1.50 -0.83 -7.41
CA LEU A 103 -0.11 -0.35 -7.25
C LEU A 103 0.65 -0.94 -6.03
N VAL A 104 1.36 -2.05 -6.24
CA VAL A 104 2.13 -2.75 -5.21
C VAL A 104 3.24 -1.87 -4.65
N VAL A 105 3.31 -1.79 -3.32
CA VAL A 105 4.46 -1.24 -2.58
C VAL A 105 5.69 -2.05 -2.94
N LYS A 106 6.71 -1.42 -3.55
CA LYS A 106 7.92 -2.14 -3.97
C LYS A 106 8.86 -2.42 -2.79
N GLU A 107 8.86 -1.53 -1.81
CA GLU A 107 9.87 -1.50 -0.76
C GLU A 107 9.32 -0.71 0.43
N ILE A 108 9.54 -1.22 1.64
CA ILE A 108 9.29 -0.49 2.88
C ILE A 108 10.59 -0.43 3.67
N ILE A 109 10.94 0.74 4.19
CA ILE A 109 12.02 0.90 5.16
C ILE A 109 11.40 1.25 6.49
N LEU A 110 11.61 0.39 7.48
CA LEU A 110 11.05 0.51 8.82
C LEU A 110 12.17 0.66 9.85
N SER A 111 12.02 1.60 10.77
CA SER A 111 12.96 1.81 11.88
C SER A 111 12.60 0.88 13.05
N THR A 112 13.47 -0.07 13.37
CA THR A 112 13.33 -0.98 14.51
C THR A 112 14.36 -0.66 15.59
N ASN A 113 14.22 -1.26 16.76
CA ASN A 113 15.16 -1.10 17.88
C ASN A 113 16.59 -1.57 17.55
N SER A 114 16.74 -2.37 16.48
CA SER A 114 18.00 -2.94 16.02
C SER A 114 18.62 -2.17 14.85
N GLY A 115 17.98 -1.07 14.41
CA GLY A 115 18.31 -0.34 13.19
C GLY A 115 17.20 -0.39 12.15
N GLN A 116 17.52 -0.03 10.91
CA GLN A 116 16.55 -0.03 9.81
C GLN A 116 16.44 -1.41 9.15
N ILE A 117 15.21 -1.81 8.84
CA ILE A 117 14.93 -3.01 8.05
C ILE A 117 14.26 -2.62 6.74
N GLY A 118 14.82 -3.13 5.63
CA GLY A 118 14.19 -3.07 4.31
C GLY A 118 13.31 -4.30 4.10
N ILE A 119 12.03 -4.09 3.79
CA ILE A 119 11.05 -5.15 3.56
C ILE A 119 10.64 -5.09 2.09
N LEU A 120 10.87 -6.19 1.39
CA LEU A 120 10.53 -6.40 -0.02
C LEU A 120 9.35 -7.39 -0.14
N PRO A 121 8.70 -7.46 -1.31
CA PRO A 121 7.72 -8.51 -1.58
C PRO A 121 8.31 -9.91 -1.32
N ASN A 122 7.50 -10.79 -0.72
CA ASN A 122 7.83 -12.16 -0.31
C ASN A 122 8.90 -12.27 0.79
N HIS A 123 9.04 -11.23 1.63
CA HIS A 123 9.89 -11.32 2.83
C HIS A 123 9.42 -12.44 3.77
N ALA A 124 10.38 -13.11 4.41
CA ALA A 124 10.09 -14.14 5.42
C ALA A 124 9.24 -13.55 6.56
N PRO A 125 8.25 -14.30 7.09
CA PRO A 125 7.42 -13.80 8.18
C PRO A 125 8.26 -13.41 9.41
N ILE A 126 8.06 -12.18 9.89
CA ILE A 126 8.76 -11.62 11.05
C ILE A 126 7.79 -10.80 11.89
N ALA A 127 7.93 -10.89 13.21
CA ALA A 127 7.34 -9.94 14.15
C ALA A 127 8.48 -9.18 14.83
N THR A 128 8.42 -7.85 14.84
CA THR A 128 9.47 -6.98 15.41
C THR A 128 8.88 -5.79 16.15
N ALA A 129 9.61 -5.29 17.14
CA ALA A 129 9.35 -3.98 17.71
C ALA A 129 9.78 -2.87 16.73
N VAL A 130 9.02 -1.78 16.74
CA VAL A 130 9.23 -0.56 15.94
C VAL A 130 9.66 0.54 16.90
N ASP A 131 10.76 1.21 16.60
CA ASP A 131 11.22 2.35 17.39
C ASP A 131 10.53 3.64 16.93
N ILE A 132 10.68 4.72 17.69
CA ILE A 132 10.31 6.06 17.24
C ILE A 132 11.20 6.43 16.07
N GLY A 133 10.59 6.65 14.91
CA GLY A 133 11.37 6.89 13.70
C GLY A 133 10.52 6.99 12.45
N ILE A 134 11.21 7.03 11.32
CA ILE A 134 10.59 7.19 10.01
C ILE A 134 10.26 5.82 9.42
N LEU A 135 9.04 5.71 8.90
CA LEU A 135 8.61 4.67 7.98
C LEU A 135 8.59 5.26 6.58
N ARG A 136 9.34 4.64 5.66
CA ARG A 136 9.34 5.02 4.25
C ARG A 136 8.68 3.91 3.45
N ILE A 137 7.66 4.26 2.68
CA ILE A 137 6.91 3.35 1.84
C ILE A 137 7.14 3.76 0.40
N ARG A 138 7.78 2.90 -0.39
CA ARG A 138 7.98 3.12 -1.81
C ARG A 138 6.75 2.62 -2.57
N LEU A 139 5.85 3.54 -2.86
CA LEU A 139 4.75 3.31 -3.80
C LEU A 139 5.30 3.59 -5.19
N THR A 140 5.36 2.55 -6.03
CA THR A 140 5.99 2.61 -7.37
C THR A 140 7.39 3.22 -7.36
N ASP A 141 7.54 4.53 -7.55
CA ASP A 141 8.81 5.27 -7.57
C ASP A 141 8.79 6.57 -6.74
N GLN A 142 7.74 6.78 -5.94
CA GLN A 142 7.67 7.86 -4.96
C GLN A 142 7.81 7.30 -3.55
N TRP A 143 8.58 8.01 -2.72
CA TRP A 143 8.69 7.70 -1.31
C TRP A 143 7.58 8.44 -0.56
N LEU A 144 6.70 7.66 0.06
CA LEU A 144 5.82 8.16 1.10
C LEU A 144 6.54 8.05 2.44
N THR A 145 6.55 9.14 3.20
CA THR A 145 7.21 9.21 4.50
C THR A 145 6.18 9.35 5.60
N MET A 146 6.30 8.56 6.66
CA MET A 146 5.47 8.63 7.86
C MET A 146 6.35 8.68 9.11
N ALA A 147 6.00 9.54 10.07
CA ALA A 147 6.58 9.56 11.40
C ALA A 147 5.80 8.57 12.28
N LEU A 148 6.50 7.62 12.90
CA LEU A 148 5.91 6.63 13.81
C LEU A 148 6.39 6.87 15.24
N MET A 149 5.47 6.79 16.21
CA MET A 149 5.76 7.01 17.64
C MET A 149 6.01 5.70 18.41
N GLY A 150 6.66 4.74 17.74
CA GLY A 150 6.99 3.42 18.28
C GLY A 150 5.80 2.46 18.36
N GLY A 151 6.09 1.16 18.38
CA GLY A 151 5.06 0.11 18.36
C GLY A 151 5.59 -1.26 17.96
N PHE A 152 4.78 -2.00 17.19
CA PHE A 152 5.10 -3.34 16.70
C PHE A 152 4.73 -3.46 15.23
N ALA A 153 5.52 -4.24 14.48
CA ALA A 153 5.23 -4.60 13.11
C ALA A 153 5.21 -6.12 12.95
N ARG A 154 4.21 -6.61 12.20
CA ARG A 154 4.12 -7.98 11.73
C ARG A 154 4.22 -7.98 10.21
N ILE A 155 5.18 -8.72 9.68
CA ILE A 155 5.40 -8.94 8.27
C ILE A 155 5.08 -10.41 7.99
N GLY A 156 4.29 -10.71 6.98
CA GLY A 156 4.06 -12.07 6.51
C GLY A 156 2.99 -12.14 5.44
N ASN A 157 3.05 -13.15 4.57
CA ASN A 157 2.08 -13.34 3.48
C ASN A 157 1.87 -12.11 2.59
N ASN A 158 2.95 -11.36 2.31
CA ASN A 158 2.92 -10.06 1.60
C ASN A 158 2.03 -8.99 2.24
N GLU A 159 1.73 -9.17 3.52
CA GLU A 159 1.01 -8.22 4.35
C GLU A 159 1.98 -7.66 5.40
N ILE A 160 1.88 -6.35 5.66
CA ILE A 160 2.61 -5.68 6.73
C ILE A 160 1.58 -4.96 7.59
N THR A 161 1.47 -5.38 8.84
CA THR A 161 0.62 -4.74 9.85
C THR A 161 1.51 -3.98 10.82
N VAL A 162 1.34 -2.67 10.93
CA VAL A 162 2.08 -1.83 11.88
C VAL A 162 1.11 -1.28 12.92
N LEU A 163 1.31 -1.67 14.18
CA LEU A 163 0.54 -1.23 15.34
C LEU A 163 1.37 -0.23 16.12
N VAL A 164 0.97 1.03 16.10
CA VAL A 164 1.69 2.15 16.72
C VAL A 164 0.72 2.98 17.55
N ASN A 165 1.25 3.66 18.57
CA ASN A 165 0.45 4.52 19.43
C ASN A 165 -0.01 5.78 18.69
N ASP A 166 0.83 6.28 17.79
CA ASP A 166 0.58 7.47 17.00
C ASP A 166 1.40 7.42 15.70
N ALA A 167 0.84 7.96 14.62
CA ALA A 167 1.46 8.01 13.32
C ALA A 167 0.96 9.20 12.51
N GLU A 168 1.89 9.99 11.99
CA GLU A 168 1.61 11.15 11.17
C GLU A 168 2.27 11.00 9.81
N LYS A 169 1.54 11.31 8.74
CA LYS A 169 2.09 11.34 7.40
C LYS A 169 2.89 12.62 7.23
N GLY A 170 4.10 12.54 6.66
CA GLY A 170 4.97 13.71 6.51
C GLY A 170 4.28 14.89 5.80
N SER A 171 3.42 14.62 4.81
CA SER A 171 2.68 15.66 4.08
C SER A 171 1.65 16.42 4.90
N ASP A 172 1.21 15.83 6.02
CA ASP A 172 0.09 16.32 6.82
C ASP A 172 0.60 17.03 8.10
N ILE A 173 1.91 16.99 8.35
CA ILE A 173 2.57 17.67 9.46
C ILE A 173 2.73 19.15 9.12
N ASP A 174 2.29 20.05 10.00
CA ASP A 174 2.56 21.49 9.87
C ASP A 174 4.05 21.77 10.21
N PRO A 175 4.83 22.35 9.27
CA PRO A 175 6.25 22.63 9.50
C PRO A 175 6.52 23.59 10.67
N GLN A 176 5.65 24.59 10.87
CA GLN A 176 5.84 25.57 11.94
C GLN A 176 5.52 24.95 13.30
N GLU A 177 4.44 24.17 13.38
CA GLU A 177 4.05 23.47 14.60
C GLU A 177 5.12 22.44 15.01
N ALA A 178 5.62 21.66 14.07
CA ALA A 178 6.65 20.65 14.32
C ALA A 178 7.95 21.30 14.83
N GLN A 179 8.37 22.41 14.23
CA GLN A 179 9.58 23.13 14.64
C GLN A 179 9.43 23.77 16.04
N GLN A 180 8.29 24.40 16.33
CA GLN A 180 8.01 24.94 17.67
C GLN A 180 7.99 23.82 18.72
N THR A 181 7.36 22.68 18.40
CA THR A 181 7.32 21.53 19.29
C THR A 181 8.73 21.00 19.59
N LEU A 182 9.62 20.99 18.60
CA LEU A 182 11.02 20.61 18.75
C LEU A 182 11.76 21.56 19.70
N GLU A 183 11.62 22.88 19.51
CA GLU A 183 12.26 23.89 20.38
C GLU A 183 11.80 23.77 21.83
N VAL A 184 10.49 23.58 22.05
CA VAL A 184 9.92 23.37 23.39
C VAL A 184 10.46 22.08 24.02
N ALA A 185 10.57 20.99 23.25
CA ALA A 185 11.11 19.73 23.75
C ALA A 185 12.60 19.83 24.12
N GLU A 186 13.41 20.57 23.35
CA GLU A 186 14.83 20.83 23.67
C GLU A 186 14.99 21.70 24.91
N ALA A 187 14.18 22.75 25.04
CA ALA A 187 14.16 23.60 26.23
C ALA A 187 13.77 22.78 27.48
N ASN A 188 12.77 21.90 27.36
CA ASN A 188 12.34 21.04 28.46
C ASN A 188 13.40 20.01 28.85
N LEU A 189 14.14 19.44 27.89
CA LEU A 189 15.26 18.55 28.19
C LEU A 189 16.38 19.25 28.94
N SER A 190 16.70 20.50 28.58
CA SER A 190 17.75 21.28 29.26
C SER A 190 17.40 21.61 30.72
N LYS A 191 16.10 21.67 31.03
CA LYS A 191 15.56 21.97 32.37
C LYS A 191 15.18 20.71 33.17
N ALA A 192 15.27 19.53 32.56
CA ALA A 192 14.81 18.29 33.17
C ALA A 192 15.79 17.84 34.26
N GLU A 193 15.30 17.71 35.50
CA GLU A 193 16.10 17.29 36.65
C GLU A 193 15.68 15.90 37.13
N GLY A 194 16.66 15.02 37.33
CA GLY A 194 16.45 13.67 37.83
C GLY A 194 16.00 12.67 36.75
N LYS A 195 16.23 11.37 37.04
CA LYS A 195 16.17 10.29 36.05
C LYS A 195 14.84 10.21 35.28
N ARG A 196 13.71 10.38 35.96
CA ARG A 196 12.38 10.23 35.33
C ARG A 196 12.07 11.37 34.35
N GLN A 197 12.27 12.62 34.77
CA GLN A 197 12.04 13.78 33.92
C GLN A 197 12.97 13.78 32.70
N THR A 198 14.24 13.39 32.89
CA THR A 198 15.18 13.27 31.78
C THR A 198 14.74 12.22 30.76
N ILE A 199 14.15 11.08 31.19
CA ILE A 199 13.64 10.05 30.28
C ILE A 199 12.42 10.56 29.50
N GLU A 200 11.45 11.15 30.19
CA GLU A 200 10.24 11.69 29.56
C GLU A 200 10.57 12.81 28.56
N ALA A 201 11.46 13.73 28.93
CA ALA A 201 11.93 14.79 28.05
C ALA A 201 12.72 14.25 26.84
N ASN A 202 13.56 13.22 27.03
CA ASN A 202 14.25 12.57 25.91
C ASN A 202 13.27 11.89 24.94
N LEU A 203 12.20 11.25 25.45
CA LEU A 203 11.18 10.63 24.62
C LEU A 203 10.43 11.68 23.81
N ALA A 204 10.01 12.78 24.44
CA ALA A 204 9.35 13.89 23.78
C ALA A 204 10.24 14.52 22.70
N LEU A 205 11.52 14.71 23.00
CA LEU A 205 12.50 15.22 22.05
C LEU A 205 12.65 14.30 20.83
N ARG A 206 12.76 12.98 21.05
CA ARG A 206 12.85 12.01 19.94
C ARG A 206 11.63 12.09 19.03
N ARG A 207 10.41 12.13 19.60
CA ARG A 207 9.17 12.26 18.83
C ARG A 207 9.13 13.55 18.00
N ALA A 208 9.45 14.68 18.62
CA ALA A 208 9.47 15.99 17.94
C ALA A 208 10.51 16.02 16.80
N ARG A 209 11.70 15.47 17.03
CA ARG A 209 12.73 15.34 15.98
C ARG A 209 12.26 14.48 14.82
N THR A 210 11.61 13.35 15.09
CA THR A 210 11.06 12.48 14.03
C THR A 210 9.98 13.18 13.20
N ARG A 211 9.11 13.99 13.82
CA ARG A 211 8.13 14.80 13.07
C ARG A 211 8.82 15.76 12.09
N VAL A 212 9.88 16.46 12.53
CA VAL A 212 10.65 17.37 11.68
C VAL A 212 11.43 16.64 10.60
N GLU A 213 12.03 15.49 10.91
CA GLU A 213 12.74 14.66 9.93
C GLU A 213 11.80 14.15 8.82
N ALA A 214 10.56 13.80 9.18
CA ALA A 214 9.55 13.36 8.22
C ALA A 214 9.21 14.43 7.17
N LEU A 215 9.29 15.73 7.53
CA LEU A 215 9.08 16.86 6.62
C LEU A 215 10.21 17.00 5.60
N ASN A 216 11.46 16.88 6.06
CA ASN A 216 12.66 17.07 5.23
C ASN A 216 12.85 15.94 4.20
N MET A 217 12.25 14.77 4.43
CA MET A 217 12.30 13.62 3.54
C MET A 217 11.23 13.62 2.44
N ILE A 218 10.47 14.71 2.28
CA ILE A 218 9.47 14.89 1.22
C ILE A 218 10.09 15.49 -0.06
N SER A 219 11.32 16.00 0.03
CA SER A 219 12.08 16.65 -1.07
C SER A 219 12.86 15.69 -1.97
#